data_AF-A0A0G0ZN36-F1
#
_entry.id   AF-A0A0G0ZN36-F1
#
_cell.length_a   1.000
_cell.length_b   1.000
_cell.length_c   1.000
_cell.angle_alpha   90.00
_cell.angle_beta   90.00
_cell.angle_gamma   90.00
#
_symmetry.space_group_name_H-M   'P 1'
#
loop_
_entity.id
_entity.type
_entity.pdbx_description
1 polymer ?
#
loop_
_entity_poly.entity_id
_entity_poly.type
_entity_poly.pdbx_seq_one_letter_code
_entity_poly.pdbx_strand_id
1 'polypeptide(L)'
;MPHISGKKLKKEVLNKLYNQFGKAFEKSARSSKSSLFLGDLLTHTEKIMLAKRFAVIYLLAQGVPTSYIAESLRMSYTTILKMSLKYDIGKYSSLLKTIEKGKTDIWKILEKIVRAGLPPIAGRGRWKFLYDKTS
;
A
#
# COMPACT_ATOMS: atom_id res chain seq x y z
N MET A 1 14.50 1.41 -1.25
CA MET A 1 13.95 0.16 -1.84
C MET A 1 14.98 -0.93 -1.64
N PRO A 2 14.58 -2.22 -1.54
CA PRO A 2 15.55 -3.29 -1.35
C PRO A 2 16.56 -3.28 -2.50
N HIS A 3 17.84 -3.42 -2.15
CA HIS A 3 18.92 -3.47 -3.13
C HIS A 3 18.90 -4.85 -3.79
N ILE A 4 18.80 -4.89 -5.12
CA ILE A 4 18.81 -6.14 -5.89
C ILE A 4 20.16 -6.23 -6.60
N SER A 5 20.84 -7.36 -6.44
CA SER A 5 22.12 -7.63 -7.13
C SER A 5 21.97 -7.51 -8.65
N GLY A 6 23.01 -6.98 -9.31
CA GLY A 6 23.10 -6.95 -10.77
C GLY A 6 23.22 -8.34 -11.41
N LYS A 7 23.61 -9.37 -10.63
CA LYS A 7 23.64 -10.77 -11.07
C LYS A 7 22.22 -11.35 -11.04
N LYS A 8 21.58 -11.38 -12.21
CA LYS A 8 20.17 -11.79 -12.34
C LYS A 8 20.03 -13.31 -12.45
N LEU A 9 19.01 -13.85 -11.77
CA LEU A 9 18.56 -15.22 -11.98
C LEU A 9 17.90 -15.37 -13.35
N LYS A 10 17.96 -16.58 -13.92
CA LYS A 10 17.16 -16.94 -15.09
C LYS A 10 15.66 -16.75 -14.77
N LYS A 11 14.91 -16.19 -15.71
CA LYS A 11 13.48 -15.86 -15.55
C LYS A 11 12.65 -17.06 -15.07
N GLU A 12 12.92 -18.25 -15.60
CA GLU A 12 12.24 -19.49 -15.21
C GLU A 12 12.46 -19.86 -13.74
N VAL A 13 13.71 -19.73 -13.26
CA VAL A 13 14.06 -20.00 -11.86
C VAL A 13 13.36 -18.99 -10.96
N LEU A 14 13.36 -17.72 -11.34
CA LEU A 14 12.67 -16.66 -10.58
C LEU A 14 11.16 -16.90 -10.50
N ASN A 15 10.52 -17.31 -11.60
CA ASN A 15 9.10 -17.65 -11.61
C ASN A 15 8.78 -18.85 -10.71
N LYS A 16 9.63 -19.89 -10.71
CA LYS A 16 9.49 -21.02 -9.79
C LYS A 16 9.57 -20.57 -8.33
N LEU A 17 10.52 -19.68 -8.01
CA LEU A 17 10.65 -19.11 -6.66
C LEU A 17 9.40 -18.31 -6.25
N TYR A 18 8.88 -17.45 -7.13
CA TYR A 18 7.64 -16.70 -6.85
C TYR A 18 6.45 -17.63 -6.59
N ASN A 19 6.32 -18.71 -7.36
CA ASN A 19 5.25 -19.68 -7.17
C ASN A 19 5.37 -20.42 -5.83
N GLN A 20 6.57 -20.85 -5.44
CA GLN A 20 6.79 -21.52 -4.16
C GLN A 20 6.54 -20.57 -2.97
N PHE A 21 7.01 -19.33 -3.09
CA PHE A 21 6.73 -18.29 -2.10
C PHE A 21 5.22 -18.07 -1.94
N GLY A 22 4.49 -17.93 -3.04
CA GLY A 22 3.02 -17.75 -3.03
C GLY A 22 2.31 -18.90 -2.33
N LYS A 23 2.68 -20.16 -2.63
CA LYS A 23 2.12 -21.35 -1.98
C LYS A 23 2.37 -21.38 -0.48
N ALA A 24 3.59 -21.04 -0.05
CA ALA A 24 3.94 -20.99 1.36
C ALA A 24 3.15 -19.90 2.11
N PHE A 25 3.03 -18.71 1.51
CA PHE A 25 2.25 -17.61 2.06
C PHE A 25 0.77 -17.97 2.18
N GLU A 26 0.19 -18.56 1.13
CA GLU A 26 -1.22 -18.97 1.13
C GLU A 26 -1.51 -20.03 2.20
N LYS A 27 -0.62 -21.02 2.36
CA LYS A 27 -0.72 -22.02 3.44
C LYS A 27 -0.69 -21.35 4.81
N SER A 28 0.22 -20.41 5.03
CA SER A 28 0.29 -19.65 6.28
C SER A 28 -0.99 -18.83 6.53
N ALA A 29 -1.50 -18.15 5.50
CA ALA A 29 -2.73 -17.36 5.59
C ALA A 29 -3.96 -18.20 5.97
N ARG A 30 -4.14 -19.39 5.38
CA ARG A 30 -5.24 -20.30 5.76
C ARG A 30 -5.15 -20.77 7.21
N SER A 31 -3.96 -20.84 7.78
CA SER A 31 -3.73 -21.22 9.18
C SER A 31 -3.77 -20.05 10.17
N SER A 32 -4.16 -18.84 9.74
CA SER A 32 -4.13 -17.62 10.54
C SER A 32 -2.74 -17.25 11.09
N LYS A 33 -1.66 -17.72 10.44
CA LYS A 33 -0.25 -17.48 10.83
C LYS A 33 0.49 -16.51 9.90
N SER A 34 -0.25 -15.79 9.04
CA SER A 34 0.33 -14.87 8.06
C SER A 34 1.18 -13.76 8.68
N SER A 35 0.79 -13.26 9.86
CA SER A 35 1.54 -12.25 10.61
C SER A 35 2.91 -12.75 11.06
N LEU A 36 2.97 -13.97 11.61
CA LEU A 36 4.23 -14.63 12.01
C LEU A 36 5.12 -14.90 10.81
N PHE A 37 4.55 -15.47 9.74
CA PHE A 37 5.30 -15.76 8.51
C PHE A 37 5.92 -14.50 7.88
N LEU A 38 5.15 -13.40 7.79
CA LEU A 38 5.70 -12.12 7.32
C LEU A 38 6.64 -11.48 8.35
N GLY A 39 6.43 -11.78 9.63
CA GLY A 39 7.27 -11.42 10.76
C GLY A 39 8.69 -11.94 10.60
N ASP A 40 8.82 -13.21 10.26
CA ASP A 40 10.10 -13.91 10.11
C ASP A 40 10.79 -13.59 8.78
N LEU A 41 10.00 -13.34 7.73
CA LEU A 41 10.53 -13.10 6.38
C LEU A 41 11.01 -11.67 6.15
N LEU A 42 10.24 -10.68 6.61
CA LEU A 42 10.46 -9.28 6.24
C LEU A 42 11.30 -8.57 7.30
N THR A 43 12.26 -7.77 6.83
CA THR A 43 12.94 -6.81 7.71
C THR A 43 11.99 -5.74 8.23
N HIS A 44 12.38 -5.06 9.31
CA HIS A 44 11.60 -3.96 9.88
C HIS A 44 11.26 -2.88 8.84
N THR A 45 12.24 -2.48 8.04
CA THR A 45 12.06 -1.46 6.99
C THR A 45 11.12 -1.94 5.87
N GLU A 46 11.19 -3.22 5.49
CA GLU A 46 10.29 -3.78 4.47
C GLU A 46 8.85 -3.84 4.94
N LYS A 47 8.61 -4.20 6.21
CA LYS A 47 7.27 -4.17 6.83
C LYS A 47 6.67 -2.77 6.73
N ILE A 48 7.41 -1.75 7.15
CA ILE A 48 6.98 -0.34 7.06
C ILE A 48 6.67 0.04 5.61
N MET A 49 7.58 -0.25 4.68
CA MET A 49 7.43 0.16 3.28
C MET A 49 6.33 -0.61 2.54
N LEU A 50 6.04 -1.85 2.91
CA LEU A 50 4.90 -2.61 2.36
C LEU A 50 3.57 -2.03 2.88
N ALA A 51 3.47 -1.76 4.18
CA ALA A 51 2.28 -1.15 4.78
C ALA A 51 1.99 0.25 4.19
N LYS A 52 3.01 1.10 4.05
CA LYS A 52 2.84 2.42 3.43
C LYS A 52 2.42 2.31 1.96
N ARG A 53 3.03 1.40 1.18
CA ARG A 53 2.63 1.18 -0.22
C ARG A 53 1.18 0.71 -0.35
N PHE A 54 0.74 -0.17 0.54
CA PHE A 54 -0.65 -0.60 0.62
C PHE A 54 -1.58 0.59 0.88
N ALA A 55 -1.26 1.44 1.86
CA ALA A 55 -2.01 2.65 2.17
C ALA A 55 -2.07 3.62 0.97
N VAL A 56 -0.94 3.85 0.27
CA VAL A 56 -0.92 4.71 -0.95
C VAL A 56 -1.94 4.21 -1.97
N ILE A 57 -1.91 2.92 -2.32
CA ILE A 57 -2.80 2.37 -3.35
C ILE A 57 -4.27 2.53 -2.95
N TYR A 58 -4.57 2.27 -1.67
CA TYR A 58 -5.91 2.46 -1.13
C TYR A 58 -6.35 3.92 -1.22
N LEU A 59 -5.51 4.86 -0.78
CA LEU A 59 -5.84 6.29 -0.75
C LEU A 59 -5.98 6.88 -2.15
N LEU A 60 -5.19 6.40 -3.12
CA LEU A 60 -5.34 6.74 -4.54
C LEU A 60 -6.71 6.26 -5.07
N ALA A 61 -7.13 5.04 -4.73
CA ALA A 61 -8.47 4.55 -5.07
C ALA A 61 -9.59 5.36 -4.41
N GLN A 62 -9.28 6.05 -3.30
CA GLN A 62 -10.18 7.01 -2.67
C GLN A 62 -10.03 8.44 -3.21
N GLY A 63 -9.25 8.68 -4.27
CA GLY A 63 -9.11 10.01 -4.86
C GLY A 63 -8.38 11.02 -3.97
N VAL A 64 -7.64 10.56 -2.95
CA VAL A 64 -6.84 11.45 -2.11
C VAL A 64 -5.66 12.00 -2.93
N PRO A 65 -5.41 13.32 -2.95
CA PRO A 65 -4.35 13.87 -3.78
C PRO A 65 -2.95 13.39 -3.33
N THR A 66 -2.07 13.16 -4.29
CA THR A 66 -0.72 12.57 -4.08
C THR A 66 0.15 13.38 -3.12
N SER A 67 0.02 14.71 -3.10
CA SER A 67 0.72 15.60 -2.18
C SER A 67 0.34 15.31 -0.71
N TYR A 68 -0.94 15.12 -0.43
CA TYR A 68 -1.43 14.78 0.91
C TYR A 68 -0.97 13.39 1.33
N ILE A 69 -1.04 12.42 0.43
CA ILE A 69 -0.55 11.07 0.71
C ILE A 69 0.95 11.10 1.09
N ALA A 70 1.73 11.95 0.43
CA ALA A 70 3.16 12.10 0.70
C ALA A 70 3.44 12.65 2.09
N GLU A 71 2.71 13.69 2.47
CA GLU A 71 2.81 14.31 3.79
C GLU A 71 2.36 13.33 4.89
N SER A 72 1.15 12.78 4.78
CA SER A 72 0.57 11.90 5.81
C SER A 72 1.38 10.61 6.02
N LEU A 73 1.91 10.01 4.96
CA LEU A 73 2.68 8.77 5.06
C LEU A 73 4.17 9.00 5.22
N ARG A 74 4.65 10.26 5.24
CA ARG A 74 6.08 10.62 5.24
C ARG A 74 6.84 9.82 4.19
N MET A 75 6.37 9.89 2.95
CA MET A 75 6.99 9.25 1.78
C MET A 75 7.41 10.30 0.77
N SER A 76 8.51 10.06 0.06
CA SER A 76 8.94 11.00 -0.98
C SER A 76 7.86 11.15 -2.06
N TYR A 77 7.62 12.38 -2.48
CA TYR A 77 6.66 12.69 -3.54
C TYR A 77 6.96 11.91 -4.82
N THR A 78 8.24 11.77 -5.18
CA THR A 78 8.71 10.99 -6.32
C THR A 78 8.30 9.52 -6.27
N THR A 79 8.25 8.92 -5.08
CA THR A 79 7.80 7.53 -4.91
C THR A 79 6.30 7.42 -5.16
N ILE A 80 5.52 8.35 -4.62
CA ILE A 80 4.06 8.36 -4.78
C ILE A 80 3.66 8.65 -6.21
N LEU A 81 4.30 9.61 -6.89
CA LEU A 81 4.05 9.85 -8.32
C LEU A 81 4.27 8.59 -9.16
N LYS A 82 5.37 7.86 -8.95
CA LYS A 82 5.62 6.59 -9.64
C LYS A 82 4.55 5.53 -9.34
N MET A 83 3.93 5.57 -8.16
CA MET A 83 2.82 4.69 -7.80
C MET A 83 1.49 5.16 -8.41
N SER A 84 1.23 6.47 -8.46
CA SER A 84 0.05 7.05 -9.13
C SER A 84 0.01 6.64 -10.59
N LEU A 85 1.12 6.82 -11.32
CA LEU A 85 1.21 6.39 -12.73
C LEU A 85 0.91 4.90 -12.90
N LYS A 86 1.33 4.05 -11.95
CA LYS A 86 1.03 2.61 -11.97
C LYS A 86 -0.45 2.33 -11.65
N TYR A 87 -1.04 3.12 -10.77
CA TYR A 87 -2.46 3.06 -10.46
C TYR A 87 -3.29 3.45 -11.68
N ASP A 88 -2.94 4.54 -12.37
CA ASP A 88 -3.65 5.08 -13.54
C ASP A 88 -3.69 4.06 -14.70
N ILE A 89 -2.61 3.27 -14.89
CA ILE A 89 -2.57 2.19 -15.89
C ILE A 89 -3.17 0.85 -15.39
N GLY A 90 -3.87 0.85 -14.25
CA GLY A 90 -4.58 -0.33 -13.73
C GLY A 90 -3.70 -1.42 -13.12
N LYS A 91 -2.42 -1.15 -12.82
CA LYS A 91 -1.46 -2.16 -12.32
C LYS A 91 -1.85 -2.79 -10.98
N TYR A 92 -2.70 -2.11 -10.21
CA TYR A 92 -3.14 -2.56 -8.88
C TYR A 92 -4.54 -3.16 -8.85
N SER A 93 -5.15 -3.43 -10.01
CA SER A 93 -6.53 -3.93 -10.11
C SER A 93 -6.83 -5.17 -9.26
N SER A 94 -5.92 -6.15 -9.20
CA SER A 94 -6.11 -7.37 -8.38
C SER A 94 -6.11 -7.08 -6.87
N LEU A 95 -5.26 -6.16 -6.43
CA LEU A 95 -5.18 -5.73 -5.03
C LEU A 95 -6.43 -4.95 -4.63
N LEU A 96 -6.89 -4.03 -5.50
CA LEU A 96 -8.11 -3.26 -5.28
C LEU A 96 -9.34 -4.16 -5.17
N LYS A 97 -9.49 -5.13 -6.08
CA LYS A 97 -10.58 -6.13 -6.02
C LYS A 97 -10.62 -6.90 -4.70
N THR A 98 -9.46 -7.19 -4.11
CA THR A 98 -9.37 -7.87 -2.81
C THR A 98 -9.80 -6.96 -1.67
N ILE A 99 -9.37 -5.70 -1.70
CA ILE A 99 -9.72 -4.68 -0.69
C ILE A 99 -11.21 -4.36 -0.69
N GLU A 100 -11.83 -4.29 -1.87
CA GLU A 100 -13.24 -3.94 -2.01
C GLU A 100 -14.20 -4.92 -1.33
N LYS A 101 -13.75 -6.13 -1.00
CA LYS A 101 -14.55 -7.14 -0.30
C LYS A 101 -14.60 -6.93 1.22
N GLY A 102 -13.83 -5.99 1.79
CA GLY A 102 -13.72 -5.75 3.25
C GLY A 102 -13.77 -4.26 3.65
N LYS A 103 -14.58 -3.46 2.93
CA LYS A 103 -14.48 -1.99 2.82
C LYS A 103 -14.52 -1.17 4.13
N THR A 104 -15.21 -1.62 5.18
CA THR A 104 -15.60 -0.70 6.27
C THR A 104 -14.51 -0.40 7.29
N ASP A 105 -13.66 -1.37 7.63
CA ASP A 105 -12.72 -1.21 8.75
C ASP A 105 -11.37 -0.62 8.31
N ILE A 106 -10.92 -0.99 7.11
CA ILE A 106 -9.66 -0.49 6.54
C ILE A 106 -9.75 1.02 6.29
N TRP A 107 -10.89 1.49 5.78
CA TRP A 107 -11.09 2.93 5.54
C TRP A 107 -10.96 3.73 6.83
N LYS A 108 -11.65 3.33 7.89
CA LYS A 108 -11.65 4.06 9.18
C LYS A 108 -10.24 4.18 9.77
N ILE A 109 -9.43 3.13 9.64
CA ILE A 109 -8.04 3.15 10.11
C ILE A 109 -7.19 4.09 9.26
N LEU A 110 -7.28 3.98 7.93
CA LEU A 110 -6.51 4.83 7.03
C LEU A 110 -6.94 6.30 7.09
N GLU A 111 -8.23 6.56 7.25
CA GLU A 111 -8.77 7.91 7.44
C GLU A 111 -8.19 8.54 8.71
N LYS A 112 -8.16 7.82 9.83
CA LYS A 112 -7.51 8.28 11.07
C LYS A 112 -6.03 8.59 10.86
N ILE A 113 -5.31 7.73 10.14
CA ILE A 113 -3.87 7.94 9.85
C ILE A 113 -3.67 9.17 8.98
N VAL A 114 -4.48 9.34 7.92
CA VAL A 114 -4.42 10.53 7.07
C VAL A 114 -4.68 11.76 7.91
N ARG A 115 -5.79 11.81 8.66
CA ARG A 115 -6.17 12.94 9.51
C ARG A 115 -5.11 13.28 10.56
N ALA A 116 -4.51 12.27 11.20
CA ALA A 116 -3.45 12.47 12.20
C ALA A 116 -2.14 12.99 11.58
N GLY A 117 -1.90 12.69 10.30
CA GLY A 117 -0.75 13.19 9.56
C GLY A 117 -1.00 14.50 8.80
N LEU A 118 -2.21 15.07 8.88
CA LEU A 118 -2.51 16.35 8.25
C LEU A 118 -1.98 17.51 9.11
N PRO A 119 -1.41 18.56 8.49
CA PRO A 119 -1.11 19.79 9.20
C PRO A 119 -2.42 20.42 9.70
N PRO A 120 -2.35 21.26 10.76
CA PRO A 120 -3.51 21.94 11.31
C PRO A 120 -4.37 22.60 10.22
N ILE A 121 -5.70 22.58 10.39
CA ILE A 121 -6.62 23.22 9.43
C ILE A 121 -6.31 24.72 9.39
N ALA A 122 -5.59 25.13 8.36
CA ALA A 122 -5.41 26.53 8.02
C ALA A 122 -6.03 26.76 6.64
N GLY A 123 -7.12 27.55 6.60
CA GLY A 123 -7.81 28.00 5.38
C GLY A 123 -9.08 27.21 4.99
N ARG A 124 -10.08 27.92 4.47
CA ARG A 124 -11.32 27.31 3.93
C ARG A 124 -11.00 26.47 2.69
N GLY A 125 -11.41 25.20 2.71
CA GLY A 125 -11.43 24.35 1.51
C GLY A 125 -10.28 23.35 1.38
N ARG A 126 -9.29 23.34 2.28
CA ARG A 126 -8.12 22.45 2.21
C ARG A 126 -8.48 20.96 2.25
N TRP A 127 -9.58 20.60 2.90
CA TRP A 127 -10.00 19.20 3.13
C TRP A 127 -11.30 18.82 2.42
N LYS A 128 -11.72 19.56 1.37
CA LYS A 128 -13.00 19.27 0.66
C LYS A 128 -13.13 17.81 0.22
N PHE A 129 -12.05 17.21 -0.28
CA PHE A 129 -12.01 15.81 -0.70
C PHE A 129 -12.34 14.77 0.40
N LEU A 130 -12.22 15.13 1.70
CA LEU A 130 -12.62 14.25 2.81
C LEU A 130 -14.11 14.29 3.10
N TYR A 131 -14.78 15.41 2.80
CA TYR A 131 -16.19 15.66 3.14
C TYR A 131 -17.13 15.43 1.96
N ASP A 132 -16.63 15.56 0.73
CA ASP A 132 -17.40 15.31 -0.50
C ASP A 132 -17.77 13.82 -0.69
N LYS A 133 -17.31 12.91 0.19
CA LYS A 133 -17.58 11.47 0.15
C LYS A 133 -18.49 10.95 1.27
N THR A 134 -18.94 11.82 2.17
CA THR A 134 -19.85 11.48 3.28
C THR A 134 -21.31 11.86 2.99
N SER A 135 -21.67 12.07 1.73
CA SER A 135 -23.04 12.34 1.26
C SER A 135 -23.56 11.17 0.44
#